data_AF-A0A4R8FMZ8-F1
#
_entry.id   AF-A0A4R8FMZ8-F1
#
_cell.length_a   1.000
_cell.length_b   1.000
_cell.length_c   1.000
_cell.angle_alpha   90.00
_cell.angle_beta   90.00
_cell.angle_gamma   90.00
#
_symmetry.space_group_name_H-M   'P 1'
#
loop_
_entity.id
_entity.type
_entity.pdbx_description
1 polymer ?
#
loop_
_entity_poly.entity_id
_entity_poly.type
_entity_poly.pdbx_seq_one_letter_code
_entity_poly.pdbx_strand_id
1 'polypeptide(L)'
;MPPVPPHPLAAFDIGPDGTARPIAEAWPAAAPGPGAAWRWLHFALADPALADWTEAHLPAVAAEAILQTETRPRCTPLEGGLIVNLRGVNLNAGAEP
;
A
#
# COMPACT_ATOMS: atom_id res chain seq x y z
N MET A 1 -24.52 6.89 2.36
CA MET A 1 -23.75 6.59 1.13
C MET A 1 -22.61 5.67 1.55
N PRO A 2 -22.33 4.55 0.87
CA PRO A 2 -21.17 3.75 1.21
C PRO A 2 -19.90 4.61 1.09
N PRO A 3 -18.89 4.42 1.96
CA PRO A 3 -17.63 5.16 1.83
C PRO A 3 -17.02 4.88 0.46
N VAL A 4 -16.55 5.94 -0.19
CA VAL A 4 -15.83 5.83 -1.46
C VAL A 4 -14.42 5.32 -1.13
N PRO A 5 -13.93 4.24 -1.75
CA PRO A 5 -12.58 3.75 -1.49
C PRO A 5 -11.52 4.71 -2.06
N PRO A 6 -10.28 4.71 -1.54
CA PRO A 6 -9.20 5.54 -2.07
C PRO A 6 -8.88 5.16 -3.52
N HIS A 7 -8.22 6.06 -4.24
CA HIS A 7 -7.75 5.79 -5.58
C HIS A 7 -6.28 5.33 -5.54
N PRO A 8 -5.98 4.04 -5.83
CA PRO A 8 -4.61 3.61 -5.94
C PRO A 8 -3.94 4.29 -7.14
N LEU A 9 -2.74 4.84 -6.92
CA LEU A 9 -1.85 5.32 -7.98
C LEU A 9 -1.39 4.15 -8.88
N ALA A 10 -1.23 2.97 -8.27
CA ALA A 10 -0.97 1.73 -8.98
C ALA A 10 -1.51 0.54 -8.18
N ALA A 11 -2.04 -0.45 -8.88
CA ALA A 11 -2.55 -1.67 -8.26
C ALA A 11 -2.30 -2.88 -9.16
N PHE A 12 -1.63 -3.90 -8.62
CA PHE A 12 -1.24 -5.09 -9.37
C PHE A 12 -1.49 -6.36 -8.56
N ASP A 13 -1.91 -7.41 -9.25
CA ASP A 13 -1.80 -8.78 -8.77
C ASP A 13 -0.49 -9.38 -9.27
N ILE A 14 0.28 -9.98 -8.36
CA ILE A 14 1.60 -10.55 -8.62
C ILE A 14 1.49 -12.07 -8.63
N GLY A 15 1.89 -12.69 -9.74
CA GLY A 15 1.89 -14.14 -9.90
C GLY A 15 2.97 -14.85 -9.06
N PRO A 16 2.88 -16.17 -8.86
CA PRO A 16 3.93 -16.96 -8.19
C PRO A 16 5.30 -16.91 -8.87
N ASP A 17 5.33 -16.57 -10.17
CA ASP A 17 6.52 -16.37 -11.00
C ASP A 17 7.05 -14.93 -10.95
N GLY A 18 6.40 -14.04 -10.19
CA GLY A 18 6.71 -12.62 -10.09
C GLY A 18 6.11 -11.75 -11.19
N THR A 19 5.33 -12.30 -12.12
CA THR A 19 4.68 -11.52 -13.18
C THR A 19 3.64 -10.57 -12.56
N ALA A 20 3.75 -9.27 -12.85
CA ALA A 20 2.77 -8.27 -12.41
C ALA A 20 1.67 -8.07 -13.46
N ARG A 21 0.41 -8.04 -13.02
CA ARG A 21 -0.76 -7.72 -13.86
C ARG A 21 -1.61 -6.66 -13.18
N PRO A 22 -2.08 -5.61 -13.89
CA PRO A 22 -3.04 -4.67 -13.30
C PRO A 22 -4.27 -5.42 -12.75
N ILE A 23 -4.80 -4.97 -11.62
CA ILE A 23 -6.02 -5.58 -11.07
C ILE A 23 -7.18 -5.39 -12.06
N ALA A 24 -7.90 -6.47 -12.36
CA ALA A 24 -9.01 -6.41 -13.31
C ALA A 24 -10.29 -5.89 -12.63
N GLU A 25 -10.65 -6.40 -11.44
CA GLU A 25 -11.96 -6.08 -10.82
C GLU A 25 -12.02 -6.09 -9.28
N ALA A 26 -11.07 -6.69 -8.55
CA ALA A 26 -11.20 -6.91 -7.10
C ALA A 26 -10.82 -5.70 -6.21
N TRP A 27 -11.28 -4.49 -6.54
CA TRP A 27 -11.11 -3.29 -5.71
C TRP A 27 -12.39 -3.03 -4.88
N PRO A 28 -12.33 -2.71 -3.57
CA PRO A 28 -11.19 -2.26 -2.77
C PRO A 28 -10.49 -3.33 -1.91
N ALA A 29 -10.61 -4.61 -2.27
CA ALA A 29 -10.02 -5.68 -1.47
C ALA A 29 -8.48 -5.63 -1.47
N ALA A 30 -7.88 -5.74 -0.28
CA ALA A 30 -6.44 -5.88 -0.11
C ALA A 30 -5.92 -7.26 -0.56
N ALA A 31 -6.77 -8.28 -0.52
CA ALA A 31 -6.41 -9.65 -0.90
C ALA A 31 -6.16 -9.78 -2.41
N PRO A 32 -5.24 -10.66 -2.84
CA PRO A 32 -5.01 -10.94 -4.25
C PRO A 32 -6.21 -11.58 -4.94
N GLY A 33 -6.34 -11.34 -6.24
CA GLY A 33 -7.29 -12.05 -7.09
C GLY A 33 -6.92 -13.53 -7.30
N PRO A 34 -7.82 -14.33 -7.89
CA PRO A 34 -7.56 -15.74 -8.16
C PRO A 34 -6.29 -15.98 -8.98
N GLY A 35 -5.45 -16.90 -8.52
CA GLY A 35 -4.20 -17.29 -9.21
C GLY A 35 -3.01 -16.35 -8.96
N ALA A 36 -3.20 -15.23 -8.26
CA ALA A 36 -2.11 -14.37 -7.81
C ALA A 36 -1.55 -14.83 -6.46
N ALA A 37 -0.25 -14.67 -6.26
CA ALA A 37 0.43 -14.96 -5.01
C ALA A 37 0.22 -13.86 -3.97
N TRP A 38 0.27 -12.60 -4.40
CA TRP A 38 0.03 -11.43 -3.53
C TRP A 38 -0.36 -10.21 -4.37
N ARG A 39 -0.84 -9.17 -3.70
CA ARG A 39 -1.32 -7.93 -4.31
C ARG A 39 -0.46 -6.75 -3.88
N TRP A 40 -0.08 -5.93 -4.85
CA TRP A 40 0.56 -4.63 -4.65
C TRP A 40 -0.49 -3.52 -4.74
N LEU A 41 -0.59 -2.68 -3.71
CA LEU A 41 -1.40 -1.46 -3.72
C LEU A 41 -0.52 -0.27 -3.39
N HIS A 42 -0.54 0.75 -4.24
CA HIS A 42 0.22 1.99 -4.07
C HIS A 42 -0.74 3.16 -4.01
N PHE A 43 -0.67 3.96 -2.95
CA PHE A 43 -1.56 5.09 -2.72
C PHE A 43 -0.79 6.39 -2.58
N ALA A 44 -1.47 7.49 -2.89
CA ALA A 44 -1.09 8.79 -2.40
C ALA A 44 -1.50 8.91 -0.93
N LEU A 45 -0.58 9.23 -0.04
CA LEU A 45 -0.88 9.43 1.39
C LEU A 45 -1.92 10.55 1.63
N ALA A 46 -2.02 11.50 0.69
CA ALA A 46 -2.98 12.60 0.75
C ALA A 46 -4.42 12.23 0.35
N ASP A 47 -4.69 10.98 -0.05
CA ASP A 47 -6.05 10.55 -0.38
C ASP A 47 -6.91 10.50 0.89
N PRO A 48 -8.02 11.28 0.95
CA PRO A 48 -8.84 11.39 2.15
C PRO A 48 -9.55 10.09 2.53
N ALA A 49 -9.72 9.14 1.61
CA ALA A 49 -10.35 7.85 1.87
C ALA A 49 -9.34 6.77 2.33
N LEU A 50 -8.04 7.06 2.32
CA LEU A 50 -7.01 6.07 2.62
C LEU A 50 -7.07 5.63 4.08
N ALA A 51 -7.26 6.56 5.02
CA ALA A 51 -7.28 6.25 6.45
C ALA A 51 -8.39 5.23 6.78
N ASP A 52 -9.62 5.55 6.44
CA ASP A 52 -10.78 4.68 6.63
C ASP A 52 -10.60 3.32 5.94
N TRP A 53 -10.01 3.31 4.74
CA TRP A 53 -9.75 2.06 4.03
C TRP A 53 -8.71 1.20 4.74
N THR A 54 -7.60 1.78 5.20
CA THR A 54 -6.56 1.02 5.90
C THR A 54 -7.08 0.41 7.20
N GLU A 55 -7.89 1.14 7.96
CA GLU A 55 -8.51 0.65 9.19
C GLU A 55 -9.46 -0.53 8.93
N ALA A 56 -10.22 -0.46 7.83
CA ALA A 56 -11.19 -1.50 7.48
C ALA A 56 -10.57 -2.76 6.84
N HIS A 57 -9.39 -2.66 6.21
CA HIS A 57 -8.86 -3.74 5.36
C HIS A 57 -7.50 -4.28 5.80
N LEU A 58 -6.78 -3.62 6.70
CA LEU A 58 -5.43 -4.01 7.13
C LEU A 58 -5.36 -4.29 8.64
N PRO A 59 -4.37 -5.07 9.10
CA PRO A 59 -4.04 -5.14 10.53
C PRO A 59 -3.74 -3.74 11.08
N ALA A 60 -4.16 -3.46 12.33
CA ALA A 60 -4.03 -2.13 12.95
C ALA A 60 -2.61 -1.54 12.85
N VAL A 61 -1.59 -2.35 13.13
CA VAL A 61 -0.18 -1.94 13.05
C VAL A 61 0.27 -1.58 11.63
N ALA A 62 -0.28 -2.23 10.60
CA ALA A 62 0.00 -1.90 9.21
C ALA A 62 -0.73 -0.64 8.76
N ALA A 63 -1.98 -0.45 9.19
CA ALA A 63 -2.75 0.77 8.95
C ALA A 63 -2.06 1.99 9.56
N GLU A 64 -1.65 1.90 10.83
CA GLU A 64 -0.87 2.93 11.50
C GLU A 64 0.41 3.25 10.72
N ALA A 65 1.18 2.22 10.34
CA ALA A 65 2.45 2.37 9.64
C ALA A 65 2.33 3.11 8.30
N ILE A 66 1.34 2.77 7.47
CA ILE A 66 1.10 3.42 6.17
C ILE A 66 0.79 4.91 6.34
N LEU A 67 0.10 5.27 7.42
CA LEU A 67 -0.32 6.64 7.71
C LEU A 67 0.72 7.45 8.49
N GLN A 68 1.84 6.85 8.94
CA GLN A 68 2.85 7.57 9.72
C GLN A 68 3.52 8.67 8.89
N THR A 69 3.51 9.88 9.42
CA THR A 69 4.24 11.03 8.86
C THR A 69 5.75 10.96 9.11
N GLU A 70 6.19 10.08 10.01
CA GLU A 70 7.59 9.95 10.40
C GLU A 70 8.31 8.99 9.45
N THR A 71 9.30 9.51 8.74
CA THR A 71 10.00 8.86 7.62
C THR A 71 11.43 8.42 7.96
N ARG A 72 11.75 8.15 9.23
CA ARG A 72 13.03 7.51 9.56
C ARG A 72 13.00 6.06 9.10
N PRO A 73 14.11 5.58 8.49
CA PRO A 73 14.22 4.18 8.11
C PRO A 73 13.99 3.24 9.31
N ARG A 74 13.02 2.35 9.18
CA ARG A 74 12.67 1.35 10.21
C ARG A 74 12.19 0.06 9.55
N CYS A 75 12.44 -1.06 10.22
CA CYS A 75 11.92 -2.37 9.87
C CYS A 75 11.32 -2.99 11.12
N THR A 76 10.03 -3.30 11.08
CA THR A 76 9.28 -3.92 12.18
C THR A 76 8.73 -5.25 11.69
N PRO A 77 9.11 -6.38 12.33
CA PRO A 77 8.49 -7.67 12.04
C PRO A 77 7.00 -7.64 12.34
N LEU A 78 6.20 -8.28 11.48
CA LEU A 78 4.77 -8.49 11.68
C LEU A 78 4.49 -9.99 11.49
N GLU A 79 3.52 -10.54 12.22
CA GLU A 79 3.13 -11.93 11.99
C GLU A 79 2.67 -12.12 10.53
N GLY A 80 3.32 -13.02 9.81
CA GLY A 80 3.06 -13.24 8.38
C GLY A 80 3.61 -12.17 7.43
N GLY A 81 4.43 -11.22 7.90
CA GLY A 81 4.99 -10.17 7.04
C GLY A 81 6.02 -9.24 7.69
N LEU A 82 6.16 -8.06 7.10
CA LEU A 82 7.10 -7.02 7.54
C LEU A 82 6.52 -5.64 7.24
N ILE A 83 6.80 -4.70 8.12
CA ILE A 83 6.56 -3.28 7.90
C ILE A 83 7.92 -2.62 7.71
N VAL A 84 8.11 -1.96 6.57
CA VAL A 84 9.37 -1.32 6.23
C VAL A 84 9.10 0.12 5.78
N ASN A 85 9.68 1.06 6.53
CA ASN A 85 9.69 2.48 6.21
C ASN A 85 11.06 2.80 5.62
N LEU A 86 11.08 3.36 4.41
CA LEU A 86 12.30 3.73 3.70
C LEU A 86 12.29 5.22 3.39
N ARG A 87 13.47 5.80 3.25
CA ARG A 87 13.65 7.15 2.72
C ARG A 87 14.22 7.05 1.32
N GLY A 88 13.42 7.43 0.34
CA GLY A 88 13.92 7.71 -1.00
C GLY A 88 14.58 9.08 -1.05
N VAL A 89 15.51 9.25 -1.98
CA VAL A 89 16.00 10.57 -2.37
C VAL A 89 15.02 11.15 -3.39
N ASN A 90 14.57 12.39 -3.18
CA ASN A 90 13.74 13.06 -4.17
C ASN A 90 14.64 13.64 -5.27
N LEU A 91 14.56 13.09 -6.47
CA LEU A 91 15.41 13.48 -7.60
C LEU A 91 14.84 14.66 -8.41
N ASN A 92 13.75 15.28 -7.95
CA ASN A 92 13.20 16.47 -8.57
C ASN A 92 14.22 17.63 -8.52
N ALA A 93 14.29 18.42 -9.59
CA ALA A 93 15.19 19.57 -9.65
C ALA A 93 14.93 20.55 -8.48
N GLY A 94 15.98 20.83 -7.69
CA GLY A 94 15.91 21.72 -6.54
C GLY A 94 15.43 21.08 -5.23
N ALA A 95 15.20 19.76 -5.20
CA ALA A 95 14.96 19.05 -3.95
C ALA A 95 16.29 18.75 -3.23
N GLU A 96 16.34 19.03 -1.92
CA GLU A 96 17.46 18.64 -1.07
C GLU A 96 17.43 17.11 -0.84
N PRO A 97 18.58 16.41 -0.99
CA PRO A 97 18.67 14.95 -0.84
C PRO A 97 18.53 14.44 0.60
#